data_AF-A0A7Y0XBF2-F1
#
_entry.id   AF-A0A7Y0XBF2-F1
#
_cell.length_a   1.000
_cell.length_b   1.000
_cell.length_c   1.000
_cell.angle_alpha   90.00
_cell.angle_beta   90.00
_cell.angle_gamma   90.00
#
_symmetry.space_group_name_H-M   'P 1'
#
loop_
_entity.id
_entity.type
_entity.pdbx_description
1 polymer ?
#
loop_
_entity_poly.entity_id
_entity_poly.type
_entity_poly.pdbx_seq_one_letter_code
_entity_poly.pdbx_strand_id
1 'polypeptide(L)'
;TDVLPTVSHINYTLKRLKKWCKPSKRESGLLLAPSKVTVQYQPLGVVGIISPWNFPVILSLAPLVTALAAGNRVMMKLSEFTPKT
;
A
#
# COMPACT_ATOMS: atom_id res chain seq x y z
N THR A 1 6.73 15.62 14.84
CA THR A 1 7.51 15.48 13.59
C THR A 1 6.98 14.38 12.68
N ASP A 2 6.28 13.35 13.20
CA ASP A 2 5.68 12.26 12.40
C ASP A 2 4.42 12.59 11.58
N VAL A 3 3.67 13.62 11.95
CA VAL A 3 2.37 13.89 11.33
C VAL A 3 2.50 14.41 9.89
N LEU A 4 3.39 15.39 9.66
CA LEU A 4 3.63 15.97 8.34
C LEU A 4 4.06 14.94 7.27
N PRO A 5 5.04 14.05 7.52
CA PRO A 5 5.40 13.02 6.56
C PRO A 5 4.28 12.00 6.35
N THR A 6 3.49 11.68 7.38
CA THR A 6 2.31 10.81 7.26
C THR A 6 1.24 11.41 6.35
N VAL A 7 0.88 12.68 6.56
CA VAL A 7 -0.09 13.40 5.71
C VAL A 7 0.43 13.51 4.27
N SER A 8 1.71 13.77 4.10
CA SER A 8 2.35 13.81 2.78
C SER A 8 2.26 12.46 2.06
N HIS A 9 2.47 11.35 2.79
CA HIS A 9 2.34 9.99 2.26
C HIS A 9 0.89 9.65 1.87
N ILE A 10 -0.10 10.08 2.66
CA ILE A 10 -1.52 9.94 2.32
C ILE A 10 -1.83 10.70 1.02
N ASN A 11 -1.44 11.97 0.94
CA ASN A 11 -1.67 12.79 -0.24
C ASN A 11 -0.98 12.24 -1.49
N TYR A 12 0.25 11.74 -1.34
CA TYR A 12 0.98 11.07 -2.42
C TYR A 12 0.24 9.83 -2.91
N THR A 13 -0.23 9.00 -1.99
CA THR A 13 -0.99 7.77 -2.29
C THR A 13 -2.29 8.10 -3.01
N LEU A 14 -3.08 9.06 -2.50
CA LEU A 14 -4.34 9.48 -3.13
C LEU A 14 -4.15 9.99 -4.55
N LYS A 15 -3.10 10.78 -4.81
CA LYS A 15 -2.80 11.31 -6.15
C LYS A 15 -2.47 10.22 -7.17
N ARG A 16 -1.92 9.07 -6.74
CA ARG A 16 -1.43 8.00 -7.62
C ARG A 16 -2.31 6.76 -7.66
N LEU A 17 -3.18 6.58 -6.68
CA LEU A 17 -4.03 5.40 -6.51
C LEU A 17 -4.72 4.98 -7.80
N LYS A 18 -5.43 5.91 -8.47
CA LYS A 18 -6.14 5.63 -9.73
C LYS A 18 -5.23 5.15 -10.86
N LYS A 19 -3.95 5.55 -10.86
CA LYS A 19 -2.97 5.10 -11.86
C LYS A 19 -2.47 3.70 -11.51
N TRP A 20 -2.22 3.42 -10.23
CA TRP A 20 -1.70 2.13 -9.77
C TRP A 20 -2.70 0.99 -9.93
N CYS A 21 -4.00 1.24 -9.76
CA CYS A 21 -5.02 0.20 -9.94
C CYS A 21 -5.30 -0.16 -11.40
N LYS A 22 -4.76 0.58 -12.39
CA LYS A 22 -5.02 0.29 -13.80
C LYS A 22 -4.26 -0.96 -14.27
N PRO A 23 -4.87 -1.80 -15.12
CA PRO A 23 -4.16 -2.90 -15.75
C PRO A 23 -2.93 -2.40 -16.52
N SER A 24 -1.81 -3.10 -16.36
CA SER A 24 -0.55 -2.76 -17.03
C SER A 24 -0.32 -3.67 -18.24
N LYS A 25 -0.24 -3.08 -19.44
CA LYS A 25 0.04 -3.83 -20.66
C LYS A 25 1.52 -4.27 -20.67
N ARG A 26 1.76 -5.50 -21.12
CA ARG A 26 3.11 -6.07 -21.27
C ARG A 26 3.29 -6.58 -22.69
N GLU A 27 4.54 -6.59 -23.15
CA GLU A 27 4.89 -7.19 -24.42
C GLU A 27 4.80 -8.70 -24.32
N SER A 28 4.16 -9.34 -25.30
CA SER A 28 4.00 -10.79 -25.37
C SER A 28 5.27 -11.50 -25.85
N GLY A 29 6.26 -10.77 -26.37
CA GLY A 29 7.37 -11.33 -27.13
C GLY A 29 6.93 -11.86 -28.50
N LEU A 30 7.92 -12.12 -29.36
CA LEU A 30 7.69 -12.48 -30.77
C LEU A 30 6.99 -13.85 -30.92
N LEU A 31 7.31 -14.79 -30.03
CA LEU A 31 6.78 -16.16 -30.04
C LEU A 31 5.28 -16.24 -29.76
N LEU A 32 4.74 -15.25 -29.04
CA LEU A 32 3.33 -15.20 -28.67
C LEU A 32 2.55 -14.18 -29.49
N ALA A 33 3.14 -13.56 -30.51
CA ALA A 33 2.43 -12.64 -31.39
C ALA A 33 1.30 -13.37 -32.15
N PRO A 34 0.06 -12.83 -32.22
CA PRO A 34 -0.38 -11.47 -31.90
C PRO A 34 -1.06 -11.31 -30.51
N SER A 35 -0.75 -12.16 -29.54
CA SER A 35 -1.41 -12.18 -28.23
C SER A 35 -1.23 -10.87 -27.47
N LYS A 36 -2.26 -10.47 -26.70
CA LYS A 36 -2.21 -9.30 -25.81
C LYS A 36 -1.98 -9.77 -24.38
N VAL A 37 -0.95 -9.24 -23.72
CA VAL A 37 -0.64 -9.55 -22.31
C VAL A 37 -0.95 -8.34 -21.44
N THR A 38 -1.71 -8.57 -20.36
CA THR A 38 -2.06 -7.55 -19.36
C THR A 38 -1.89 -8.09 -17.96
N VAL A 39 -1.32 -7.27 -17.07
CA VAL A 39 -1.25 -7.54 -15.62
C VAL A 39 -2.39 -6.81 -14.93
N GLN A 40 -3.22 -7.55 -14.21
CA GLN A 40 -4.25 -7.00 -13.33
C GLN A 40 -3.81 -7.14 -11.88
N TYR A 41 -3.86 -6.06 -11.12
CA TYR A 41 -3.51 -6.05 -9.71
C TYR A 41 -4.73 -6.37 -8.87
N GLN A 42 -4.61 -7.31 -7.93
CA GLN A 42 -5.69 -7.74 -7.06
C GLN A 42 -5.23 -7.68 -5.59
N PRO A 43 -6.15 -7.41 -4.65
CA PRO A 43 -5.83 -7.44 -3.23
C PRO A 43 -5.50 -8.87 -2.78
N LEU A 44 -4.67 -8.99 -1.75
CA LEU A 44 -4.31 -10.26 -1.13
C LEU A 44 -5.40 -10.73 -0.14
N GLY A 45 -6.12 -9.79 0.49
CA GLY A 45 -7.19 -10.10 1.44
C GLY A 45 -7.03 -9.35 2.76
N VAL A 46 -6.45 -10.01 3.77
CA VAL A 46 -6.21 -9.42 5.10
C VAL A 46 -4.72 -9.30 5.36
N VAL A 47 -4.25 -8.10 5.71
CA VAL A 47 -2.84 -7.80 5.99
C VAL A 47 -2.68 -7.42 7.46
N GLY A 48 -1.75 -8.08 8.15
CA GLY A 48 -1.34 -7.73 9.51
C GLY A 48 -0.21 -6.71 9.52
N ILE A 49 -0.36 -5.62 10.28
CA ILE A 49 0.68 -4.60 10.45
C ILE A 49 1.10 -4.57 11.92
N ILE A 50 2.40 -4.76 12.16
CA ILE A 50 3.00 -4.69 13.50
C ILE A 50 3.92 -3.47 13.51
N SER A 51 3.60 -2.47 14.35
CA SER A 51 4.37 -1.23 14.42
C SER A 51 5.37 -1.23 15.57
N PRO A 52 6.61 -0.77 15.36
CA PRO A 52 7.57 -0.51 16.44
C PRO A 52 7.20 0.77 17.22
N TRP A 53 7.93 1.02 18.31
CA TRP A 53 7.66 2.08 19.31
C TRP A 53 8.32 3.42 19.01
N ASN A 54 9.30 3.48 18.10
CA ASN A 54 10.15 4.65 17.91
C ASN A 54 9.48 5.79 17.12
N PHE A 55 8.66 5.46 16.13
CA PHE A 55 7.86 6.43 15.36
C PHE A 55 6.46 5.86 15.09
N PRO A 56 5.66 5.68 16.15
CA PRO A 56 4.46 4.85 16.11
C PRO A 56 3.40 5.35 15.13
N VAL A 57 3.34 6.66 14.87
CA VAL A 57 2.37 7.26 13.95
C VAL A 57 2.71 6.94 12.49
N ILE A 58 3.90 7.32 12.00
CA ILE A 58 4.25 7.08 10.59
C ILE A 58 4.47 5.60 10.29
N LEU A 59 5.08 4.85 11.21
CA LEU A 59 5.42 3.44 10.96
C LEU A 59 4.20 2.52 11.02
N SER A 60 3.09 2.95 11.63
CA SER A 60 1.80 2.25 11.52
C SER A 60 0.97 2.77 10.35
N LEU A 61 0.86 4.10 10.17
CA LEU A 61 -0.05 4.69 9.20
C LEU A 61 0.46 4.62 7.76
N ALA A 62 1.76 4.73 7.53
CA ALA A 62 2.31 4.60 6.17
C ALA A 62 1.99 3.21 5.56
N PRO A 63 2.28 2.07 6.21
CA PRO A 63 1.91 0.76 5.67
C PRO A 63 0.39 0.51 5.70
N LEU A 64 -0.35 1.11 6.63
CA LEU A 64 -1.82 1.03 6.64
C LEU A 64 -2.40 1.64 5.36
N VAL A 65 -1.94 2.85 5.02
CA VAL A 65 -2.39 3.60 3.84
C VAL A 65 -2.06 2.83 2.56
N THR A 66 -0.88 2.23 2.44
CA THR A 66 -0.53 1.43 1.26
C THR A 66 -1.34 0.14 1.17
N ALA A 67 -1.57 -0.55 2.29
CA ALA A 67 -2.36 -1.78 2.32
C ALA A 67 -3.82 -1.54 1.93
N LEU A 68 -4.42 -0.45 2.44
CA LEU A 68 -5.77 -0.01 2.05
C LEU A 68 -5.83 0.43 0.59
N ALA A 69 -4.82 1.18 0.11
CA ALA A 69 -4.71 1.57 -1.29
C ALA A 69 -4.61 0.37 -2.25
N ALA A 70 -3.98 -0.72 -1.82
CA ALA A 70 -3.94 -1.98 -2.55
C ALA A 70 -5.26 -2.79 -2.47
N GLY A 71 -6.27 -2.30 -1.75
CA GLY A 71 -7.59 -2.94 -1.63
C GLY A 71 -7.68 -4.02 -0.54
N ASN A 72 -6.72 -4.07 0.40
CA ASN A 72 -6.73 -5.05 1.48
C ASN A 72 -7.53 -4.55 2.69
N ARG A 73 -8.03 -5.50 3.49
CA ARG A 73 -8.43 -5.28 4.88
C ARG A 73 -7.19 -5.35 5.76
N VAL A 74 -7.16 -4.60 6.86
CA VAL A 74 -5.96 -4.48 7.70
C VAL A 74 -6.27 -4.78 9.16
N MET A 75 -5.42 -5.61 9.78
CA MET A 75 -5.36 -5.81 11.23
C MET A 75 -4.10 -5.13 11.76
N MET A 76 -4.24 -4.24 12.75
CA MET A 76 -3.10 -3.54 13.34
C MET A 76 -2.78 -4.04 14.75
N LYS A 77 -1.49 -4.23 15.02
CA LYS A 77 -0.92 -4.47 16.34
C LYS A 77 0.13 -3.38 16.62
N LEU A 78 -0.24 -2.41 17.46
CA LEU A 78 0.67 -1.36 17.89
C LEU A 78 1.59 -1.88 19.01
N SER A 79 2.73 -1.20 19.19
CA SER A 79 3.65 -1.53 20.26
C SER A 79 3.03 -1.26 21.63
N GLU A 80 3.17 -2.22 22.54
CA GLU A 80 2.75 -2.13 23.94
C GLU A 80 3.56 -1.12 24.76
N PHE A 81 4.75 -0.74 24.29
CA PHE A 81 5.62 0.26 24.91
C PHE A 81 5.12 1.70 24.72
N THR A 82 4.09 1.91 23.90
CA THR A 82 3.53 3.23 23.58
C THR A 82 2.00 3.24 23.72
N PRO A 83 1.44 3.10 24.95
CA PRO A 83 0.01 2.86 25.16
C PRO A 83 -0.88 4.12 24.97
N LYS A 84 -0.29 5.33 24.96
CA LYS A 84 -1.02 6.61 24.87
C LYS A 84 -0.76 7.38 23.57
N THR A 85 -0.27 6.72 22.53
CA THR A 85 0.01 7.38 21.24
C THR A 85 -1.24 7.49 20.38
#